data_AF-A0A7S1SBD4-F1
#
_entry.id   AF-A0A7S1SBD4-F1
#
_cell.length_a   1.000
_cell.length_b   1.000
_cell.length_c   1.000
_cell.angle_alpha   90.00
_cell.angle_beta   90.00
_cell.angle_gamma   90.00
#
_symmetry.space_group_name_H-M   'P 1'
#
loop_
_entity.id
_entity.type
_entity.pdbx_description
1 polymer ?
#
loop_
_entity_poly.entity_id
_entity_poly.type
_entity_poly.pdbx_seq_one_letter_code
_entity_poly.pdbx_strand_id
1 'polypeptide(L)'
;MVMNAHRDHYEGTKYDLTKGMSAGPFGNPNRGRTNPAIVGQWERAISMFRTSFSFVNVARPKRRSILWFGYDAAHGTAYLPFYGASESGAPANYHSHDGYMSKFSFNVAWWPFNIVNQISDRNFRSINADVRAKATAVEEEAMKAVEAWEAEADALSRPSSRWGFQIPAIPGIPSGIPGVPALGGDAKEQAAMAMLTARSNAFAEAKVGEWWELAWSLFVKYGRYVVTYNESAETGTDYLGQAYPEWWLRSLDVGFAAWEPQGPYHGVPDAIAYLNKTVPPPCEELSAAQPAAGLPPGAVLVAAASAAATLAVAGLGVYRAGLREGQRQSLQLGGYVAQP
;
A
#
# COMPACT_ATOMS: atom_id res chain seq x y z
N MET A 1 9.55 -9.65 -16.00
CA MET A 1 8.28 -10.39 -16.21
C MET A 1 7.79 -11.10 -14.93
N VAL A 2 8.63 -11.87 -14.20
CA VAL A 2 8.19 -12.56 -12.96
C VAL A 2 8.03 -11.63 -11.74
N MET A 3 8.96 -10.70 -11.53
CA MET A 3 8.87 -9.73 -10.42
C MET A 3 7.62 -8.85 -10.52
N ASN A 4 7.21 -8.47 -11.73
CA ASN A 4 5.99 -7.69 -11.95
C ASN A 4 4.71 -8.46 -11.59
N ALA A 5 4.68 -9.79 -11.76
CA ALA A 5 3.52 -10.58 -11.34
C ALA A 5 3.31 -10.53 -9.82
N HIS A 6 4.38 -10.43 -9.01
CA HIS A 6 4.27 -10.33 -7.55
C HIS A 6 3.64 -9.01 -7.08
N ARG A 7 3.55 -8.03 -7.97
CA ARG A 7 3.15 -6.64 -7.70
C ARG A 7 1.70 -6.34 -8.05
N ASP A 8 1.03 -7.32 -8.62
CA ASP A 8 -0.28 -7.18 -9.22
C ASP A 8 -1.40 -7.31 -8.16
N HIS A 9 -2.50 -6.62 -8.43
CA HIS A 9 -3.75 -6.60 -7.67
C HIS A 9 -4.95 -6.84 -8.60
N TYR A 10 -4.72 -7.63 -9.65
CA TYR A 10 -5.64 -7.96 -10.74
C TYR A 10 -5.97 -6.78 -11.66
N GLU A 11 -5.02 -5.86 -11.84
CA GLU A 11 -5.20 -4.65 -12.64
C GLU A 11 -5.69 -4.97 -14.06
N GLY A 12 -6.69 -4.22 -14.53
CA GLY A 12 -7.28 -4.41 -15.87
C GLY A 12 -8.26 -5.58 -16.00
N THR A 13 -8.56 -6.29 -14.91
CA THR A 13 -9.61 -7.32 -14.87
C THR A 13 -10.86 -6.82 -14.15
N LYS A 14 -11.94 -7.61 -14.16
CA LYS A 14 -13.14 -7.33 -13.34
C LYS A 14 -12.90 -7.45 -11.82
N TYR A 15 -11.73 -7.94 -11.43
CA TYR A 15 -11.31 -8.14 -10.04
C TYR A 15 -10.29 -7.10 -9.57
N ASP A 16 -10.03 -6.06 -10.37
CA ASP A 16 -9.04 -5.01 -10.11
C ASP A 16 -9.33 -4.29 -8.78
N LEU A 17 -8.46 -4.55 -7.79
CA LEU A 17 -8.59 -3.98 -6.44
C LEU A 17 -8.20 -2.50 -6.37
N THR A 18 -7.58 -1.94 -7.42
CA THR A 18 -7.27 -0.50 -7.51
C THR A 18 -8.46 0.34 -7.95
N LYS A 19 -9.62 -0.30 -8.22
CA LYS A 19 -10.84 0.35 -8.73
C LYS A 19 -12.01 0.26 -7.75
N GLY A 20 -12.99 1.11 -8.03
CA GLY A 20 -14.27 1.12 -7.32
C GLY A 20 -14.22 1.79 -5.95
N MET A 21 -15.37 1.84 -5.29
CA MET A 21 -15.52 2.57 -4.03
C MET A 21 -14.63 2.02 -2.91
N SER A 22 -14.42 0.70 -2.89
CA SER A 22 -13.56 0.04 -1.89
C SER A 22 -12.08 0.43 -1.98
N ALA A 23 -11.62 0.91 -3.14
CA ALA A 23 -10.25 1.39 -3.34
C ALA A 23 -10.08 2.87 -2.97
N GLY A 24 -11.18 3.55 -2.64
CA GLY A 24 -11.21 4.99 -2.37
C GLY A 24 -10.87 5.84 -3.60
N PRO A 25 -10.66 7.16 -3.39
CA PRO A 25 -10.43 8.10 -4.48
C PRO A 25 -9.10 7.89 -5.20
N PHE A 26 -8.12 7.27 -4.54
CA PHE A 26 -6.75 7.16 -5.02
C PHE A 26 -6.32 5.72 -5.36
N GLY A 27 -7.27 4.78 -5.35
CA GLY A 27 -7.06 3.43 -5.87
C GLY A 27 -6.21 2.52 -4.99
N ASN A 28 -6.29 2.66 -3.67
CA ASN A 28 -5.57 1.79 -2.75
C ASN A 28 -6.12 0.34 -2.83
N PRO A 29 -5.29 -0.68 -3.15
CA PRO A 29 -5.74 -2.06 -3.29
C PRO A 29 -5.84 -2.83 -1.96
N ASN A 30 -5.36 -2.27 -0.85
CA ASN A 30 -5.32 -2.95 0.44
C ASN A 30 -6.72 -3.07 1.06
N ARG A 31 -7.01 -4.25 1.64
CA ARG A 31 -8.29 -4.59 2.28
C ARG A 31 -8.07 -5.12 3.69
N GLY A 32 -8.64 -4.42 4.68
CA GLY A 32 -8.54 -4.77 6.09
C GLY A 32 -9.24 -6.07 6.46
N ARG A 33 -9.12 -6.47 7.73
CA ARG A 33 -9.85 -7.63 8.26
C ARG A 33 -11.35 -7.33 8.32
N THR A 34 -12.17 -8.26 7.84
CA THR A 34 -13.63 -8.16 7.87
C THR A 34 -14.23 -8.95 9.04
N ASN A 35 -15.45 -8.59 9.46
CA ASN A 35 -16.22 -9.36 10.43
C ASN A 35 -16.80 -10.61 9.73
N PRO A 36 -16.49 -11.84 10.20
CA PRO A 36 -16.97 -13.06 9.56
C PRO A 36 -18.49 -13.25 9.62
N ALA A 37 -19.21 -12.50 10.47
CA ALA A 37 -20.67 -12.53 10.53
C ALA A 37 -21.34 -11.78 9.35
N ILE A 38 -20.60 -10.94 8.62
CA ILE A 38 -21.10 -10.20 7.47
C ILE A 38 -20.83 -11.02 6.20
N VAL A 39 -21.88 -11.29 5.42
CA VAL A 39 -21.75 -12.03 4.15
C VAL A 39 -21.05 -11.16 3.12
N GLY A 40 -19.87 -11.59 2.66
CA GLY A 40 -19.08 -10.93 1.64
C GLY A 40 -17.58 -11.22 1.78
N GLN A 41 -16.84 -11.15 0.68
CA GLN A 41 -15.38 -11.30 0.65
C GLN A 41 -14.77 -10.40 -0.43
N TRP A 42 -13.54 -9.98 -0.21
CA TRP A 42 -12.71 -9.35 -1.23
C TRP A 42 -11.80 -10.39 -1.88
N GLU A 43 -11.42 -10.15 -3.13
CA GLU A 43 -10.32 -10.91 -3.73
C GLU A 43 -9.03 -10.67 -2.95
N ARG A 44 -8.21 -11.70 -2.81
CA ARG A 44 -6.90 -11.58 -2.18
C ARG A 44 -5.88 -11.13 -3.23
N ALA A 45 -5.38 -9.91 -3.10
CA ALA A 45 -4.31 -9.40 -3.95
C ALA A 45 -3.08 -10.32 -3.97
N ILE A 46 -2.38 -10.39 -5.11
CA ILE A 46 -1.08 -11.06 -5.19
C ILE A 46 -0.07 -10.25 -4.35
N SER A 47 -0.04 -8.93 -4.53
CA SER A 47 0.75 -8.03 -3.70
C SER A 47 -0.02 -7.54 -2.47
N MET A 48 -0.02 -8.33 -1.41
CA MET A 48 -0.75 -7.98 -0.18
C MET A 48 0.10 -7.21 0.84
N PHE A 49 -0.47 -6.22 1.52
CA PHE A 49 0.16 -5.43 2.61
C PHE A 49 0.72 -6.23 3.80
N ARG A 50 0.40 -7.52 3.94
CA ARG A 50 0.95 -8.37 5.01
C ARG A 50 2.21 -9.13 4.58
N THR A 51 2.64 -8.97 3.35
CA THR A 51 3.82 -9.64 2.82
C THR A 51 5.05 -9.11 3.55
N SER A 52 5.73 -9.93 4.35
CA SER A 52 6.95 -9.49 5.03
C SER A 52 8.15 -9.37 4.06
N PHE A 53 8.19 -10.26 3.08
CA PHE A 53 9.19 -10.28 2.01
C PHE A 53 8.66 -11.10 0.82
N SER A 54 9.26 -10.90 -0.34
CA SER A 54 9.06 -11.72 -1.52
C SER A 54 10.40 -11.97 -2.20
N PHE A 55 10.50 -13.04 -2.98
CA PHE A 55 11.74 -13.35 -3.68
C PHE A 55 11.51 -14.08 -5.00
N VAL A 56 12.46 -13.93 -5.91
CA VAL A 56 12.56 -14.70 -7.15
C VAL A 56 13.92 -15.39 -7.14
N ASN A 57 13.93 -16.71 -7.03
CA ASN A 57 15.15 -17.51 -7.11
C ASN A 57 15.42 -17.93 -8.54
N VAL A 58 16.58 -17.56 -9.07
CA VAL A 58 17.08 -17.96 -10.38
C VAL A 58 18.21 -18.96 -10.15
N ALA A 59 17.85 -20.25 -10.18
CA ALA A 59 18.83 -21.33 -10.06
C ALA A 59 19.73 -21.36 -11.30
N ARG A 60 21.04 -21.22 -11.10
CA ARG A 60 22.05 -21.22 -12.18
C ARG A 60 23.25 -22.09 -11.78
N PRO A 61 23.94 -22.73 -12.73
CA PRO A 61 25.12 -23.55 -12.46
C PRO A 61 26.29 -22.70 -11.96
N LYS A 62 27.42 -23.36 -11.63
CA LYS A 62 28.70 -22.71 -11.25
C LYS A 62 28.59 -21.76 -10.05
N ARG A 63 27.78 -22.11 -9.04
CA ARG A 63 27.59 -21.27 -7.84
C ARG A 63 27.01 -19.87 -8.15
N ARG A 64 26.38 -19.68 -9.32
CA ARG A 64 25.80 -18.38 -9.75
C ARG A 64 24.30 -18.26 -9.52
N SER A 65 23.68 -19.11 -8.70
CA SER A 65 22.27 -18.91 -8.33
C SER A 65 22.07 -17.54 -7.71
N ILE A 66 21.06 -16.80 -8.17
CA ILE A 66 20.71 -15.47 -7.62
C ILE A 66 19.32 -15.53 -6.99
N LEU A 67 19.24 -15.08 -5.75
CA LEU A 67 18.03 -14.73 -5.07
C LEU A 67 17.78 -13.23 -5.25
N TRP A 68 16.78 -12.89 -6.04
CA TRP A 68 16.25 -11.54 -6.09
C TRP A 68 15.31 -11.34 -4.92
N PHE A 69 15.69 -10.55 -3.94
CA PHE A 69 14.98 -10.41 -2.67
C PHE A 69 14.39 -9.00 -2.51
N GLY A 70 13.14 -8.91 -2.07
CA GLY A 70 12.48 -7.64 -1.77
C GLY A 70 11.78 -7.70 -0.41
N TYR A 71 12.01 -6.69 0.43
CA TYR A 71 11.30 -6.55 1.70
C TYR A 71 9.92 -5.92 1.50
N ASP A 72 9.00 -6.33 2.38
CA ASP A 72 7.60 -5.90 2.40
C ASP A 72 6.80 -6.27 1.12
N ALA A 73 5.59 -5.74 0.97
CA ALA A 73 4.74 -5.94 -0.21
C ALA A 73 5.45 -5.52 -1.51
N ALA A 74 5.36 -6.39 -2.51
CA ALA A 74 6.19 -6.26 -3.72
C ALA A 74 5.88 -5.00 -4.53
N HIS A 75 4.66 -4.47 -4.46
CA HIS A 75 4.23 -3.27 -5.17
C HIS A 75 5.01 -2.01 -4.80
N GLY A 76 5.59 -1.93 -3.60
CA GLY A 76 6.47 -0.83 -3.20
C GLY A 76 7.87 -1.26 -2.75
N THR A 77 8.37 -2.36 -3.32
CA THR A 77 9.74 -2.83 -3.10
C THR A 77 10.55 -2.86 -4.40
N ALA A 78 11.87 -2.86 -4.25
CA ALA A 78 12.82 -3.20 -5.31
C ALA A 78 13.47 -4.55 -4.99
N TYR A 79 13.58 -5.42 -6.00
CA TYR A 79 14.26 -6.69 -5.85
C TYR A 79 15.78 -6.51 -5.98
N LEU A 80 16.51 -6.84 -4.93
CA LEU A 80 17.98 -6.75 -4.88
C LEU A 80 18.63 -8.13 -5.05
N PRO A 81 19.75 -8.26 -5.78
CA PRO A 81 20.36 -9.54 -6.07
C PRO A 81 21.26 -10.01 -4.92
N PHE A 82 21.05 -11.24 -4.44
CA PHE A 82 21.91 -11.95 -3.51
C PHE A 82 22.36 -13.29 -4.11
N TYR A 83 23.63 -13.64 -3.97
CA TYR A 83 24.11 -14.93 -4.46
C TYR A 83 23.80 -16.06 -3.48
N GLY A 84 23.24 -17.17 -3.96
CA GLY A 84 22.89 -18.32 -3.13
C GLY A 84 24.10 -19.09 -2.57
N ALA A 85 25.26 -18.97 -3.23
CA ALA A 85 26.53 -19.55 -2.79
C ALA A 85 27.45 -18.51 -2.11
N SER A 86 26.84 -17.49 -1.50
CA SER A 86 27.55 -16.42 -0.79
C SER A 86 28.60 -16.95 0.18
N GLU A 87 29.78 -16.33 0.22
CA GLU A 87 30.86 -16.68 1.15
C GLU A 87 30.74 -15.98 2.51
N SER A 88 29.81 -15.01 2.64
CA SER A 88 29.53 -14.30 3.88
C SER A 88 28.02 -14.05 4.05
N GLY A 89 27.64 -13.57 5.24
CA GLY A 89 26.26 -13.18 5.52
C GLY A 89 25.81 -11.97 4.68
N ALA A 90 24.50 -11.71 4.69
CA ALA A 90 23.94 -10.49 4.14
C ALA A 90 24.47 -9.23 4.87
N PRO A 91 24.30 -8.01 4.31
CA PRO A 91 24.78 -6.79 4.93
C PRO A 91 24.15 -6.55 6.31
N ALA A 92 24.82 -5.75 7.15
CA ALA A 92 24.45 -5.48 8.54
C ALA A 92 22.96 -5.14 8.73
N ASN A 93 22.38 -4.37 7.81
CA ASN A 93 20.98 -3.97 7.85
C ASN A 93 19.96 -5.09 7.55
N TYR A 94 20.36 -6.21 6.95
CA TYR A 94 19.50 -7.39 6.70
C TYR A 94 19.47 -8.39 7.87
N HIS A 95 20.39 -8.26 8.83
CA HIS A 95 20.49 -9.17 9.99
C HIS A 95 20.69 -8.45 11.33
N SER A 96 20.53 -7.12 11.37
CA SER A 96 20.57 -6.34 12.61
C SER A 96 19.40 -6.71 13.53
N HIS A 97 19.69 -6.80 14.82
CA HIS A 97 18.71 -7.01 15.88
C HIS A 97 18.32 -5.71 16.60
N ASP A 98 18.74 -4.55 16.08
CA ASP A 98 18.44 -3.24 16.68
C ASP A 98 16.94 -2.93 16.63
N GLY A 99 16.23 -3.50 15.66
CA GLY A 99 14.79 -3.40 15.49
C GLY A 99 14.20 -4.65 14.84
N TYR A 100 12.87 -4.71 14.83
CA TYR A 100 12.06 -5.74 14.17
C TYR A 100 10.69 -5.13 13.88
N MET A 101 9.73 -5.86 13.30
CA MET A 101 8.46 -5.27 12.82
C MET A 101 7.66 -4.48 13.87
N SER A 102 7.88 -4.68 15.18
CA SER A 102 7.26 -3.87 16.25
C SER A 102 8.25 -2.99 17.04
N LYS A 103 9.52 -2.91 16.63
CA LYS A 103 10.53 -2.00 17.20
C LYS A 103 11.25 -1.27 16.06
N PHE A 104 10.97 0.02 15.93
CA PHE A 104 11.58 0.86 14.91
C PHE A 104 13.10 0.95 15.04
N SER A 105 13.80 0.92 13.90
CA SER A 105 15.25 1.16 13.82
C SER A 105 15.66 1.63 12.42
N PHE A 106 16.49 2.67 12.35
CA PHE A 106 17.12 3.11 11.10
C PHE A 106 18.14 2.08 10.56
N ASN A 107 18.65 1.20 11.42
CA ASN A 107 19.67 0.22 11.07
C ASN A 107 19.08 -1.05 10.44
N VAL A 108 17.76 -1.20 10.37
CA VAL A 108 17.10 -2.41 9.86
C VAL A 108 16.48 -2.14 8.50
N ALA A 109 16.93 -2.89 7.49
CA ALA A 109 16.59 -2.71 6.09
C ALA A 109 15.09 -2.86 5.79
N TRP A 110 14.31 -3.55 6.62
CA TRP A 110 12.87 -3.71 6.42
C TRP A 110 12.09 -2.38 6.52
N TRP A 111 12.50 -1.47 7.42
CA TRP A 111 11.76 -0.23 7.72
C TRP A 111 11.59 0.74 6.55
N PRO A 112 12.61 1.07 5.73
CA PRO A 112 12.41 1.99 4.61
C PRO A 112 11.40 1.42 3.60
N PHE A 113 11.45 0.12 3.29
CA PHE A 113 10.46 -0.49 2.40
C PHE A 113 9.05 -0.43 2.99
N ASN A 114 8.92 -0.69 4.30
CA ASN A 114 7.63 -0.60 4.96
C ASN A 114 7.05 0.81 5.01
N ILE A 115 7.89 1.81 5.29
CA ILE A 115 7.47 3.22 5.29
C ILE A 115 7.01 3.63 3.88
N VAL A 116 7.73 3.23 2.83
CA VAL A 116 7.34 3.52 1.44
C VAL A 116 5.95 2.95 1.10
N ASN A 117 5.66 1.71 1.49
CA ASN A 117 4.33 1.12 1.30
C ASN A 117 3.25 1.85 2.11
N GLN A 118 3.52 2.15 3.39
CA GLN A 118 2.60 2.87 4.25
C GLN A 118 2.31 4.30 3.75
N ILE A 119 3.30 4.99 3.18
CA ILE A 119 3.09 6.30 2.55
C ILE A 119 2.25 6.14 1.28
N SER A 120 2.52 5.10 0.48
CA SER A 120 1.78 4.80 -0.75
C SER A 120 0.29 4.62 -0.51
N ASP A 121 -0.12 4.08 0.63
CA ASP A 121 -1.53 3.87 0.95
C ASP A 121 -2.40 5.13 0.92
N ARG A 122 -1.81 6.31 1.15
CA ARG A 122 -2.54 7.59 1.20
C ARG A 122 -3.03 8.04 -0.18
N ASN A 123 -2.20 7.90 -1.20
CA ASN A 123 -2.54 8.21 -2.58
C ASN A 123 -1.85 7.20 -3.49
N PHE A 124 -2.36 5.97 -3.48
CA PHE A 124 -1.71 4.81 -4.08
C PHE A 124 -1.34 5.04 -5.54
N ARG A 125 -2.27 5.53 -6.36
CA ARG A 125 -2.01 5.76 -7.78
C ARG A 125 -0.81 6.68 -8.03
N SER A 126 -0.75 7.84 -7.38
CA SER A 126 0.31 8.82 -7.65
C SER A 126 1.63 8.45 -6.98
N ILE A 127 1.58 8.02 -5.71
CA ILE A 127 2.79 7.72 -4.92
C ILE A 127 3.40 6.41 -5.42
N ASN A 128 2.60 5.38 -5.64
CA ASN A 128 3.13 4.10 -6.11
C ASN A 128 3.71 4.23 -7.52
N ALA A 129 3.22 5.12 -8.39
CA ALA A 129 3.85 5.36 -9.68
C ALA A 129 5.33 5.78 -9.56
N ASP A 130 5.64 6.71 -8.65
CA ASP A 130 7.02 7.12 -8.35
C ASP A 130 7.85 5.97 -7.75
N VAL A 131 7.26 5.21 -6.83
CA VAL A 131 7.91 4.05 -6.22
C VAL A 131 8.24 2.98 -7.26
N ARG A 132 7.31 2.69 -8.17
CA ARG A 132 7.48 1.72 -9.27
C ARG A 132 8.55 2.20 -10.24
N ALA A 133 8.62 3.49 -10.54
CA ALA A 133 9.67 4.06 -11.37
C ALA A 133 11.05 3.89 -10.71
N LYS A 134 11.19 4.23 -9.42
CA LYS A 134 12.45 4.03 -8.68
C LYS A 134 12.82 2.55 -8.56
N ALA A 135 11.86 1.67 -8.26
CA ALA A 135 12.08 0.22 -8.20
C ALA A 135 12.61 -0.33 -9.54
N THR A 136 12.00 0.09 -10.66
CA THR A 136 12.42 -0.32 -12.00
C THR A 136 13.84 0.14 -12.30
N ALA A 137 14.17 1.40 -12.00
CA ALA A 137 15.53 1.92 -12.19
C ALA A 137 16.57 1.14 -11.37
N VAL A 138 16.27 0.84 -10.10
CA VAL A 138 17.15 0.05 -9.23
C VAL A 138 17.32 -1.38 -9.75
N GLU A 139 16.25 -2.01 -10.24
CA GLU A 139 16.29 -3.37 -10.79
C GLU A 139 17.08 -3.45 -12.09
N GLU A 140 16.92 -2.49 -12.99
CA GLU A 140 17.70 -2.41 -14.22
C GLU A 140 19.19 -2.18 -13.94
N GLU A 141 19.51 -1.32 -12.99
CA GLU A 141 20.87 -1.11 -12.51
C GLU A 141 21.45 -2.39 -11.93
N ALA A 142 20.69 -3.09 -11.09
CA ALA A 142 21.09 -4.35 -10.49
C ALA A 142 21.36 -5.43 -11.55
N MET A 143 20.51 -5.55 -12.57
CA MET A 143 20.70 -6.51 -13.66
C MET A 143 21.99 -6.23 -14.43
N LYS A 144 22.27 -4.97 -14.79
CA LYS A 144 23.52 -4.56 -15.45
C LYS A 144 24.73 -4.81 -14.56
N ALA A 145 24.61 -4.53 -13.27
CA ALA A 145 25.69 -4.72 -12.31
C ALA A 145 26.04 -6.21 -12.15
N VAL A 146 25.03 -7.08 -12.03
CA VAL A 146 25.22 -8.54 -12.00
C VAL A 146 25.99 -9.02 -13.22
N GLU A 147 25.60 -8.62 -14.43
CA GLU A 147 26.30 -9.01 -15.66
C GLU A 147 27.78 -8.59 -15.64
N ALA A 148 28.06 -7.35 -15.21
CA ALA A 148 29.43 -6.84 -15.11
C ALA A 148 30.27 -7.60 -14.06
N TRP A 149 29.70 -7.87 -12.89
CA TRP A 149 30.40 -8.58 -11.82
C TRP A 149 30.69 -10.04 -12.20
N GLU A 150 29.74 -10.71 -12.87
CA GLU A 150 29.93 -12.08 -13.32
C GLU A 150 30.97 -12.20 -14.43
N ALA A 151 31.03 -11.24 -15.35
CA ALA A 151 32.08 -11.22 -16.39
C ALA A 151 33.49 -11.11 -15.77
N GLU A 152 33.64 -10.31 -14.72
CA GLU A 152 34.90 -10.17 -13.98
C GLU A 152 35.23 -11.41 -13.15
N ALA A 153 34.24 -11.98 -12.46
CA ALA A 153 34.39 -13.23 -11.71
C ALA A 153 34.80 -14.40 -12.63
N ASP A 154 34.23 -14.46 -13.83
CA ASP A 154 34.61 -15.45 -14.84
C ASP A 154 36.02 -15.20 -15.35
N ALA A 155 36.48 -13.96 -15.52
CA ALA A 155 37.86 -13.66 -15.87
C ALA A 155 38.87 -14.09 -14.78
N LEU A 156 38.51 -13.96 -13.50
CA LEU A 156 39.32 -14.39 -12.35
C LEU A 156 39.39 -15.92 -12.23
N SER A 157 38.28 -16.60 -12.52
CA SER A 157 38.19 -18.07 -12.45
C SER A 157 38.92 -18.79 -13.60
N ARG A 158 39.25 -18.09 -14.70
CA ARG A 158 39.92 -18.70 -15.85
C ARG A 158 41.26 -19.33 -15.46
N PRO A 159 41.54 -20.57 -15.90
CA PRO A 159 42.87 -21.14 -15.80
C PRO A 159 43.85 -20.25 -16.57
N SER A 160 44.99 -19.92 -15.98
CA SER A 160 46.09 -19.26 -16.70
C SER A 160 46.44 -20.11 -17.92
N SER A 161 46.36 -19.49 -19.10
CA SER A 161 46.52 -20.05 -20.46
C SER A 161 46.93 -21.52 -20.61
N ARG A 162 46.05 -22.24 -21.31
CA ARG A 162 46.11 -23.62 -21.84
C ARG A 162 47.29 -23.93 -22.79
N TRP A 163 48.16 -22.97 -23.12
CA TRP A 163 49.41 -23.27 -23.82
C TRP A 163 50.45 -23.73 -22.82
N GLY A 164 50.28 -24.99 -22.38
CA GLY A 164 51.32 -25.76 -21.74
C GLY A 164 52.45 -26.02 -22.72
N PHE A 165 53.30 -25.03 -22.96
CA PHE A 165 54.70 -25.35 -23.24
C PHE A 165 55.27 -25.91 -21.93
N GLN A 166 55.00 -27.18 -21.65
CA GLN A 166 55.87 -27.96 -20.78
C GLN A 166 57.22 -27.90 -21.46
N ILE A 167 58.12 -27.04 -20.96
CA ILE A 167 59.53 -27.15 -21.29
C ILE A 167 59.88 -28.60 -20.94
N PRO A 168 60.26 -29.45 -21.91
CA PRO A 168 60.65 -30.81 -21.60
C PRO A 168 61.75 -30.72 -20.54
N ALA A 169 61.60 -31.50 -19.47
CA ALA A 169 62.55 -31.48 -18.36
C ALA A 169 63.96 -31.64 -18.92
N ILE A 170 64.76 -30.58 -18.85
CA ILE A 170 66.19 -30.67 -19.15
C ILE A 170 66.77 -31.53 -18.03
N PRO A 171 67.37 -32.69 -18.33
CA PRO A 171 67.95 -33.54 -17.30
C PRO A 171 68.96 -32.72 -16.48
N GLY A 172 68.67 -32.49 -15.19
CA GLY A 172 69.55 -31.76 -14.28
C GLY A 172 69.07 -30.37 -13.83
N ILE A 173 67.94 -29.84 -14.33
CA ILE A 173 67.36 -28.57 -13.83
C ILE A 173 66.06 -28.86 -13.07
N PRO A 174 65.93 -28.50 -11.77
CA PRO A 174 64.69 -28.68 -11.03
C PRO A 174 63.53 -27.92 -11.67
N SER A 175 62.40 -28.60 -11.89
CA SER A 175 61.17 -27.98 -12.34
C SER A 175 60.53 -27.18 -11.20
N GLY A 176 60.51 -25.84 -11.33
CA GLY A 176 59.78 -24.95 -10.43
C GLY A 176 60.69 -23.92 -9.74
N ILE A 177 60.27 -22.64 -9.77
CA ILE A 177 60.82 -21.61 -8.90
C ILE A 177 60.23 -21.86 -7.49
N PRO A 178 61.03 -22.08 -6.44
CA PRO A 178 60.51 -22.21 -5.09
C PRO A 178 59.88 -20.88 -4.63
N GLY A 179 58.61 -20.91 -4.20
CA GLY A 179 58.03 -19.82 -3.42
C GLY A 179 56.79 -19.11 -3.97
N VAL A 180 56.22 -19.50 -5.11
CA VAL A 180 54.94 -18.93 -5.58
C VAL A 180 53.90 -20.04 -5.76
N PRO A 181 52.98 -20.25 -4.80
CA PRO A 181 51.89 -21.18 -4.98
C PRO A 181 50.93 -20.60 -6.03
N ALA A 182 50.72 -21.32 -7.13
CA ALA A 182 49.55 -21.07 -7.97
C ALA A 182 48.31 -21.38 -7.12
N LEU A 183 47.43 -20.40 -6.91
CA LEU A 183 46.11 -20.65 -6.32
C LEU A 183 45.43 -21.76 -7.14
N GLY A 184 45.17 -22.90 -6.51
CA GLY A 184 44.46 -24.03 -7.13
C GLY A 184 43.09 -23.59 -7.67
N GLY A 185 42.54 -24.36 -8.63
CA GLY A 185 41.26 -24.02 -9.29
C GLY A 185 40.14 -23.68 -8.31
N ASP A 186 40.07 -24.40 -7.19
CA ASP A 186 39.07 -24.17 -6.13
C ASP A 186 39.26 -22.83 -5.40
N ALA A 187 40.51 -22.41 -5.17
CA ALA A 187 40.81 -21.14 -4.51
C ALA A 187 40.47 -19.93 -5.39
N LYS A 188 40.61 -20.06 -6.73
CA LYS A 188 40.20 -19.02 -7.68
C LYS A 188 38.67 -18.90 -7.76
N GLU A 189 37.97 -20.03 -7.76
CA GLU A 189 36.50 -20.04 -7.75
C GLU A 189 35.95 -19.46 -6.43
N GLN A 190 36.59 -19.77 -5.30
CA GLN A 190 36.22 -19.18 -4.02
C GLN A 190 36.49 -17.67 -3.98
N ALA A 191 37.64 -17.21 -4.49
CA ALA A 191 37.93 -15.78 -4.60
C ALA A 191 36.92 -15.04 -5.50
N ALA A 192 36.52 -15.65 -6.62
CA ALA A 192 35.49 -15.12 -7.50
C ALA A 192 34.14 -15.01 -6.77
N MET A 193 33.74 -16.03 -6.00
CA MET A 193 32.51 -16.00 -5.23
C MET A 193 32.55 -14.99 -4.07
N ALA A 194 33.69 -14.83 -3.40
CA ALA A 194 33.87 -13.82 -2.36
C ALA A 194 33.73 -12.40 -2.94
N MET A 195 34.27 -12.15 -4.13
CA MET A 195 34.12 -10.90 -4.86
C MET A 195 32.65 -10.62 -5.22
N LEU A 196 31.95 -11.60 -5.78
CA LEU A 196 30.53 -11.49 -6.13
C LEU A 196 29.67 -11.20 -4.90
N THR A 197 29.96 -11.89 -3.80
CA THR A 197 29.31 -11.69 -2.49
C THR A 197 29.51 -10.26 -2.00
N ALA A 198 30.76 -9.77 -1.98
CA ALA A 198 31.08 -8.43 -1.50
C ALA A 198 30.38 -7.34 -2.33
N ARG A 199 30.33 -7.50 -3.66
CA ARG A 199 29.67 -6.53 -4.56
C ARG A 199 28.16 -6.54 -4.41
N SER A 200 27.56 -7.72 -4.36
CA SER A 200 26.12 -7.89 -4.12
C SER A 200 25.71 -7.26 -2.79
N ASN A 201 26.47 -7.51 -1.72
CA ASN A 201 26.22 -6.93 -0.40
C ASN A 201 26.38 -5.41 -0.39
N ALA A 202 27.47 -4.88 -0.95
CA ALA A 202 27.70 -3.44 -1.03
C ALA A 202 26.61 -2.72 -1.83
N PHE A 203 26.16 -3.34 -2.94
CA PHE A 203 25.05 -2.82 -3.72
C PHE A 203 23.75 -2.83 -2.91
N ALA A 204 23.42 -3.94 -2.24
CA ALA A 204 22.21 -4.03 -1.43
C ALA A 204 22.20 -3.00 -0.29
N GLU A 205 23.33 -2.78 0.38
CA GLU A 205 23.49 -1.77 1.43
C GLU A 205 23.28 -0.35 0.89
N ALA A 206 23.91 -0.02 -0.25
CA ALA A 206 23.72 1.28 -0.89
C ALA A 206 22.25 1.51 -1.28
N LYS A 207 21.57 0.50 -1.83
CA LYS A 207 20.15 0.62 -2.22
C LYS A 207 19.20 0.75 -1.03
N VAL A 208 19.53 0.20 0.13
CA VAL A 208 18.76 0.49 1.36
C VAL A 208 18.89 1.96 1.75
N GLY A 209 20.08 2.54 1.62
CA GLY A 209 20.30 3.99 1.81
C GLY A 209 19.45 4.82 0.84
N GLU A 210 19.47 4.49 -0.45
CA GLU A 210 18.63 5.16 -1.44
C GLU A 210 17.12 4.99 -1.17
N TRP A 211 16.70 3.87 -0.58
CA TRP A 211 15.30 3.63 -0.23
C TRP A 211 14.86 4.48 0.96
N TRP A 212 15.76 4.77 1.91
CA TRP A 212 15.52 5.76 2.95
C TRP A 212 15.32 7.16 2.36
N GLU A 213 16.19 7.57 1.44
CA GLU A 213 16.04 8.86 0.75
C GLU A 213 14.73 8.94 -0.02
N LEU A 214 14.32 7.85 -0.69
CA LEU A 214 13.01 7.75 -1.33
C LEU A 214 11.89 7.94 -0.30
N ALA A 215 11.93 7.24 0.83
CA ALA A 215 10.91 7.34 1.87
C ALA A 215 10.72 8.79 2.35
N TRP A 216 11.81 9.51 2.60
CA TRP A 216 11.75 10.90 3.03
C TRP A 216 11.32 11.84 1.91
N SER A 217 11.78 11.60 0.69
CA SER A 217 11.33 12.34 -0.49
C SER A 217 9.82 12.22 -0.66
N LEU A 218 9.26 11.00 -0.59
CA LEU A 218 7.82 10.77 -0.71
C LEU A 218 7.03 11.39 0.45
N PHE A 219 7.56 11.30 1.68
CA PHE A 219 6.94 11.89 2.86
C PHE A 219 6.78 13.41 2.72
N VAL A 220 7.82 14.09 2.22
CA VAL A 220 7.81 15.54 1.98
C VAL A 220 6.96 15.88 0.74
N LYS A 221 7.19 15.19 -0.38
CA LYS A 221 6.51 15.40 -1.67
C LYS A 221 5.00 15.32 -1.52
N TYR A 222 4.48 14.30 -0.84
CA TYR A 222 3.04 14.04 -0.71
C TYR A 222 2.45 14.46 0.66
N GLY A 223 3.08 15.41 1.34
CA GLY A 223 2.60 15.98 2.60
C GLY A 223 1.27 16.74 2.44
N ARG A 224 0.35 16.59 3.39
CA ARG A 224 -0.82 17.47 3.60
C ARG A 224 -1.78 17.67 2.38
N TYR A 225 -2.07 16.62 1.61
CA TYR A 225 -2.95 16.69 0.43
C TYR A 225 -2.47 17.63 -0.69
N VAL A 226 -1.19 18.01 -0.69
CA VAL A 226 -0.55 18.77 -1.77
C VAL A 226 0.62 17.97 -2.34
N VAL A 227 1.04 18.27 -3.56
CA VAL A 227 2.29 17.74 -4.11
C VAL A 227 3.32 18.84 -4.11
N THR A 228 4.40 18.68 -3.35
CA THR A 228 5.52 19.62 -3.32
C THR A 228 6.60 19.19 -4.32
N TYR A 229 7.09 20.13 -5.12
CA TYR A 229 8.20 20.00 -6.06
C TYR A 229 9.23 21.09 -5.75
N ASN A 230 10.49 20.70 -5.54
CA ASN A 230 11.54 21.66 -5.19
C ASN A 230 12.10 22.44 -6.40
N GLU A 231 11.40 22.46 -7.53
CA GLU A 231 11.95 22.85 -8.84
C GLU A 231 11.43 24.19 -9.39
N SER A 232 10.63 24.99 -8.66
CA SER A 232 10.14 26.28 -9.20
C SER A 232 10.29 27.49 -8.26
N ALA A 233 10.57 28.65 -8.86
CA ALA A 233 10.92 29.91 -8.18
C ALA A 233 9.73 30.64 -7.52
N GLU A 234 8.48 30.21 -7.73
CA GLU A 234 7.32 31.00 -7.28
C GLU A 234 6.41 30.31 -6.25
N THR A 235 6.40 28.97 -6.11
CA THR A 235 5.70 28.31 -4.97
C THR A 235 6.00 26.82 -4.79
N GLY A 236 6.63 26.12 -5.76
CA GLY A 236 7.05 24.72 -5.59
C GLY A 236 5.97 23.73 -5.11
N THR A 237 4.68 24.03 -5.27
CA THR A 237 3.57 23.26 -4.69
C THR A 237 2.34 23.24 -5.59
N ASP A 238 1.82 22.05 -5.90
CA ASP A 238 0.55 21.81 -6.59
C ASP A 238 -0.50 21.31 -5.59
N TYR A 239 -1.43 22.20 -5.26
CA TYR A 239 -2.54 21.93 -4.35
C TYR A 239 -3.60 21.00 -4.96
N LEU A 240 -3.62 20.84 -6.28
CA LEU A 240 -4.54 19.94 -6.98
C LEU A 240 -3.93 18.55 -7.21
N GLY A 241 -2.62 18.36 -6.97
CA GLY A 241 -1.93 17.09 -7.21
C GLY A 241 -2.43 15.91 -6.38
N GLN A 242 -3.16 16.19 -5.28
CA GLN A 242 -3.91 15.18 -4.51
C GLN A 242 -5.40 15.51 -4.38
N ALA A 243 -5.97 16.26 -5.34
CA ALA A 243 -7.40 16.52 -5.37
C ALA A 243 -8.21 15.24 -5.56
N TYR A 244 -9.37 15.17 -4.91
CA TYR A 244 -10.30 14.06 -5.11
C TYR A 244 -10.83 14.06 -6.55
N PRO A 245 -10.92 12.88 -7.20
CA PRO A 245 -11.41 12.81 -8.56
C PRO A 245 -12.94 13.03 -8.60
N GLU A 246 -13.42 13.66 -9.67
CA GLU A 246 -14.84 14.02 -9.81
C GLU A 246 -15.79 12.83 -9.67
N TRP A 247 -15.44 11.68 -10.25
CA TRP A 247 -16.29 10.48 -10.17
C TRP A 247 -16.54 10.05 -8.72
N TRP A 248 -15.56 10.25 -7.84
CA TRP A 248 -15.66 9.87 -6.43
C TRP A 248 -16.50 10.90 -5.68
N LEU A 249 -16.28 12.20 -5.91
CA LEU A 249 -17.07 13.28 -5.34
C LEU A 249 -18.55 13.25 -5.76
N ARG A 250 -18.83 12.84 -7.00
CA ARG A 250 -20.19 12.69 -7.54
C ARG A 250 -20.89 11.42 -7.06
N SER A 251 -20.18 10.49 -6.41
CA SER A 251 -20.80 9.26 -5.92
C SER A 251 -21.71 9.53 -4.72
N LEU A 252 -22.93 8.99 -4.76
CA LEU A 252 -23.85 9.06 -3.63
C LEU A 252 -23.35 8.27 -2.42
N ASP A 253 -22.59 7.20 -2.63
CA ASP A 253 -22.01 6.38 -1.54
C ASP A 253 -20.96 7.17 -0.74
N VAL A 254 -20.32 8.15 -1.37
CA VAL A 254 -19.36 9.05 -0.71
C VAL A 254 -20.08 10.18 0.02
N GLY A 255 -21.26 10.57 -0.46
CA GLY A 255 -22.10 11.58 0.16
C GLY A 255 -21.62 13.02 -0.03
N PHE A 256 -20.52 13.28 -0.74
CA PHE A 256 -20.02 14.64 -0.94
C PHE A 256 -21.00 15.52 -1.73
N ALA A 257 -21.45 15.05 -2.89
CA ALA A 257 -22.41 15.79 -3.73
C ALA A 257 -23.84 15.85 -3.13
N ALA A 258 -24.12 15.07 -2.08
CA ALA A 258 -25.41 15.01 -1.41
C ALA A 258 -25.32 15.51 0.05
N TRP A 259 -24.22 16.19 0.40
CA TRP A 259 -23.96 16.66 1.75
C TRP A 259 -24.96 17.75 2.16
N GLU A 260 -25.59 17.58 3.34
CA GLU A 260 -26.52 18.54 3.92
C GLU A 260 -26.06 19.00 5.31
N PRO A 261 -26.22 20.29 5.67
CA PRO A 261 -25.84 20.80 6.98
C PRO A 261 -26.65 20.23 8.15
N GLN A 262 -27.76 19.54 7.87
CA GLN A 262 -28.63 18.93 8.88
C GLN A 262 -28.51 17.39 8.86
N GLY A 263 -28.36 16.76 10.02
CA GLY A 263 -28.29 15.29 10.17
C GLY A 263 -27.34 14.84 11.28
N PRO A 264 -27.34 13.55 11.66
CA PRO A 264 -26.59 13.07 12.81
C PRO A 264 -25.07 13.07 12.65
N TYR A 265 -24.52 12.93 11.41
CA TYR A 265 -23.05 12.87 11.16
C TYR A 265 -22.57 13.47 9.82
N HIS A 266 -23.41 14.25 9.12
CA HIS A 266 -23.13 14.97 7.86
C HIS A 266 -23.10 14.08 6.57
N GLY A 267 -24.20 14.20 5.78
CA GLY A 267 -24.57 13.53 4.51
C GLY A 267 -24.91 12.03 4.62
N VAL A 268 -26.14 11.50 4.45
CA VAL A 268 -27.50 12.00 4.12
C VAL A 268 -28.54 11.03 4.78
N PRO A 269 -29.86 11.32 4.81
CA PRO A 269 -30.72 11.01 3.65
C PRO A 269 -31.80 12.07 3.38
N ASP A 270 -32.00 12.49 2.12
CA ASP A 270 -33.38 12.80 1.74
C ASP A 270 -34.12 11.48 1.52
N ALA A 271 -34.62 10.94 2.63
CA ALA A 271 -35.49 9.79 2.62
C ALA A 271 -36.79 10.06 1.85
N ILE A 272 -37.16 11.33 1.56
CA ILE A 272 -38.37 11.68 0.80
C ILE A 272 -38.22 11.33 -0.67
N ALA A 273 -37.03 11.50 -1.28
CA ALA A 273 -36.78 11.04 -2.65
C ALA A 273 -36.80 9.50 -2.77
N TYR A 274 -36.37 8.79 -1.72
CA TYR A 274 -36.35 7.33 -1.66
C TYR A 274 -37.76 6.74 -1.40
N LEU A 275 -38.56 7.38 -0.54
CA LEU A 275 -39.96 7.00 -0.28
C LEU A 275 -40.90 7.33 -1.45
N ASN A 276 -40.69 8.45 -2.15
CA ASN A 276 -41.52 8.83 -3.31
C ASN A 276 -41.33 7.95 -4.56
N LYS A 277 -40.26 7.12 -4.61
CA LYS A 277 -40.08 6.11 -5.67
C LYS A 277 -40.57 4.71 -5.29
N THR A 278 -40.75 4.43 -3.99
CA THR A 278 -41.03 3.08 -3.49
C THR A 278 -42.46 2.87 -3.00
N VAL A 279 -43.22 3.94 -2.76
CA VAL A 279 -44.67 3.88 -2.49
C VAL A 279 -45.42 4.13 -3.81
N PRO A 280 -46.20 3.18 -4.34
CA PRO A 280 -47.06 3.45 -5.51
C PRO A 280 -48.11 4.50 -5.14
N PRO A 281 -48.57 5.32 -6.11
CA PRO A 281 -49.57 6.34 -5.85
C PRO A 281 -50.83 5.73 -5.21
N PRO A 282 -51.58 6.48 -4.37
CA PRO A 282 -52.84 6.01 -3.82
C PRO A 282 -53.78 5.56 -4.95
N CYS A 283 -54.34 4.37 -4.81
CA CYS A 283 -55.29 3.78 -5.76
C CYS A 283 -56.46 4.75 -6.04
N GLU A 284 -56.87 4.75 -7.30
CA GLU A 284 -57.96 5.50 -7.94
C GLU A 284 -59.38 5.16 -7.40
N GLU A 285 -59.53 4.72 -6.14
CA GLU A 285 -60.80 4.22 -5.59
C GLU A 285 -61.52 5.18 -4.61
N LEU A 286 -61.18 6.47 -4.60
CA LEU A 286 -61.99 7.50 -3.91
C LEU A 286 -62.96 8.24 -4.83
N SER A 287 -63.08 7.82 -6.10
CA SER A 287 -64.05 8.36 -7.06
C SER A 287 -65.48 7.80 -6.89
N ALA A 288 -65.72 6.84 -5.99
CA ALA A 288 -66.98 6.09 -5.92
C ALA A 288 -67.91 6.45 -4.75
N ALA A 289 -67.69 7.56 -4.04
CA ALA A 289 -68.64 8.03 -3.02
C ALA A 289 -69.49 9.19 -3.55
N GLN A 290 -70.73 8.91 -3.95
CA GLN A 290 -71.76 9.92 -4.23
C GLN A 290 -72.04 10.81 -3.00
N PRO A 291 -72.48 12.06 -3.18
CA PRO A 291 -72.64 13.01 -2.08
C PRO A 291 -73.86 12.66 -1.23
N ALA A 292 -73.65 12.36 0.06
CA ALA A 292 -74.73 12.39 1.04
C ALA A 292 -75.03 13.86 1.39
N ALA A 293 -76.14 14.36 0.86
CA ALA A 293 -76.67 15.68 1.18
C ALA A 293 -77.09 15.75 2.67
N GLY A 294 -76.71 16.84 3.34
CA GLY A 294 -77.38 17.31 4.56
C GLY A 294 -76.55 17.21 5.85
N LEU A 295 -75.68 18.19 6.09
CA LEU A 295 -75.21 18.54 7.44
C LEU A 295 -75.18 20.08 7.59
N PRO A 296 -75.71 20.65 8.69
CA PRO A 296 -75.84 22.10 8.84
C PRO A 296 -74.50 22.80 9.11
N PRO A 297 -74.41 24.14 8.89
CA PRO A 297 -73.15 24.89 8.77
C PRO A 297 -72.26 24.96 10.02
N GLY A 298 -72.67 24.34 11.15
CA GLY A 298 -71.93 24.36 12.41
C GLY A 298 -70.93 23.22 12.63
N ALA A 299 -70.96 22.15 11.82
CA ALA A 299 -70.16 20.94 12.08
C ALA A 299 -68.73 20.98 11.51
N VAL A 300 -68.44 21.88 10.56
CA VAL A 300 -67.13 21.94 9.88
C VAL A 300 -66.06 22.61 10.76
N LEU A 301 -66.44 23.49 11.69
CA LEU A 301 -65.51 24.20 12.57
C LEU A 301 -65.00 23.34 13.75
N VAL A 302 -65.76 22.33 14.19
CA VAL A 302 -65.38 21.49 15.35
C VAL A 302 -64.37 20.40 14.98
N ALA A 303 -64.43 19.88 13.74
CA ALA A 303 -63.48 18.89 13.24
C ALA A 303 -62.08 19.48 12.94
N ALA A 304 -62.02 20.72 12.45
CA ALA A 304 -60.75 21.42 12.20
C ALA A 304 -60.04 21.85 13.50
N ALA A 305 -60.79 22.25 14.53
CA ALA A 305 -60.23 22.66 15.81
C ALA A 305 -59.66 21.48 16.63
N SER A 306 -60.24 20.28 16.50
CA SER A 306 -59.78 19.08 17.21
C SER A 306 -58.48 18.50 16.62
N ALA A 307 -58.27 18.57 15.30
CA ALA A 307 -57.01 18.16 14.66
C ALA A 307 -55.84 19.10 15.02
N ALA A 308 -56.08 20.41 15.08
CA ALA A 308 -55.06 21.40 15.44
C ALA A 308 -54.67 21.32 16.94
N ALA A 309 -55.62 21.07 17.85
CA ALA A 309 -55.33 20.90 19.27
C ALA A 309 -54.54 19.63 19.58
N THR A 310 -54.78 18.54 18.84
CA THR A 310 -54.06 17.26 19.03
C THR A 310 -52.60 17.36 18.60
N LEU A 311 -52.29 18.11 17.53
CA LEU A 311 -50.92 18.36 17.06
C LEU A 311 -50.12 19.26 18.01
N ALA A 312 -50.76 20.27 18.62
CA ALA A 312 -50.10 21.16 19.57
C ALA A 312 -49.74 20.48 20.91
N VAL A 313 -50.62 19.59 21.41
CA VAL A 313 -50.37 18.84 22.65
C VAL A 313 -49.30 17.76 22.46
N ALA A 314 -49.24 17.11 21.29
CA ALA A 314 -48.17 16.18 20.94
C ALA A 314 -46.80 16.88 20.80
N GLY A 315 -46.76 18.05 20.15
CA GLY A 315 -45.54 18.84 20.00
C GLY A 315 -44.96 19.34 21.32
N LEU A 316 -45.81 19.80 22.25
CA LEU A 316 -45.35 20.25 23.57
C LEU A 316 -44.86 19.10 24.46
N GLY A 317 -45.46 17.90 24.32
CA GLY A 317 -45.06 16.69 25.04
C GLY A 317 -43.66 16.21 24.63
N VAL A 318 -43.36 16.21 23.32
CA VAL A 318 -42.05 15.84 22.78
C VAL A 318 -40.98 16.87 23.17
N TYR A 319 -41.31 18.17 23.13
CA TYR A 319 -40.39 19.24 23.54
C TYR A 319 -40.03 19.18 25.04
N ARG A 320 -41.02 18.92 25.91
CA ARG A 320 -40.78 18.78 27.37
C ARG A 320 -40.09 17.47 27.76
N ALA A 321 -40.27 16.39 27.00
CA ALA A 321 -39.52 15.14 27.19
C ALA A 321 -38.04 15.33 26.82
N GLY A 322 -37.75 15.96 25.67
CA GLY A 322 -36.39 16.24 25.21
C GLY A 322 -35.60 17.18 26.13
N LEU A 323 -36.26 18.18 26.73
CA LEU A 323 -35.62 19.07 27.72
C LEU A 323 -35.31 18.38 29.07
N ARG A 324 -36.04 17.33 29.46
CA ARG A 324 -35.79 16.58 30.69
C ARG A 324 -34.67 15.54 30.53
N GLU A 325 -34.49 14.95 29.35
CA GLU A 325 -33.37 14.06 29.05
C GLU A 325 -32.06 14.83 28.84
N GLY A 326 -32.13 16.04 28.26
CA GLY A 326 -30.96 16.91 28.06
C GLY A 326 -30.35 17.50 29.35
N GLN A 327 -31.00 17.38 30.50
CA GLN A 327 -30.51 17.89 31.80
C GLN A 327 -30.15 16.81 32.83
N ARG A 328 -30.05 15.53 32.45
CA ARG A 328 -29.69 14.43 33.38
C ARG A 328 -28.60 13.46 32.93
N GLN A 329 -27.66 13.91 32.10
CA GLN A 329 -26.35 13.25 32.00
C GLN A 329 -25.20 14.25 32.15
N SER A 330 -25.17 14.92 33.30
CA SER A 330 -23.93 15.36 33.94
C SER A 330 -23.58 14.34 35.03
N LEU A 331 -22.93 13.24 34.68
CA LEU A 331 -22.40 12.28 35.65
C LEU A 331 -21.04 11.74 35.19
N GLN A 332 -20.03 12.41 35.73
CA GLN A 332 -18.74 11.89 36.18
C GLN A 332 -17.89 11.04 35.21
N LEU A 333 -16.84 11.70 34.72
CA LEU A 333 -15.53 11.11 34.46
C LEU A 333 -15.09 10.24 35.66
N GLY A 334 -15.36 8.94 35.60
CA GLY A 334 -14.81 7.90 36.47
C GLY A 334 -13.77 7.11 35.68
N GLY A 335 -12.53 7.09 36.18
CA GLY A 335 -11.35 6.67 35.44
C GLY A 335 -11.33 5.20 35.02
N TYR A 336 -10.83 4.97 33.81
CA TYR A 336 -10.17 3.71 33.46
C TYR A 336 -8.66 3.94 33.49
N VAL A 337 -8.08 3.56 34.63
CA VAL A 337 -6.65 3.33 34.79
C VAL A 337 -6.32 2.03 34.05
N ALA A 338 -5.39 2.11 33.09
CA ALA A 338 -4.72 0.94 32.55
C ALA A 338 -3.71 0.43 33.59
N GLN A 339 -3.76 -0.87 33.92
CA GLN A 339 -2.68 -1.58 34.59
C GLN A 339 -2.73 -3.08 34.24
N PRO A 340 -1.59 -3.78 34.32
CA PRO A 340 -0.26 -3.46 33.80
C PRO A 340 0.04 -4.18 32.47
#